data_AF-A0A3M6KGD5-F1
#
_entry.id   AF-A0A3M6KGD5-F1
#
_cell.length_a   1.000
_cell.length_b   1.000
_cell.length_c   1.000
_cell.angle_alpha   90.00
_cell.angle_beta   90.00
_cell.angle_gamma   90.00
#
_symmetry.space_group_name_H-M   'P 1'
#
loop_
_entity.id
_entity.type
_entity.pdbx_description
1 polymer ?
#
loop_
_entity_poly.entity_id
_entity_poly.type
_entity_poly.pdbx_seq_one_letter_code
_entity_poly.pdbx_strand_id
1 'polypeptide(L)'
;MYGAEIAKQGFSGYVCEVLVYYLGSFENVLKRMSKLKNNEMIGESPRKFDSPLVIIDPIDRNRNLGAAISIQNVTNLILIARNFLKKSSISYFKEKSKNKIPVELAKNTLVVSFKYKKRSDDIIYGQIKRAASSLESQMNKEGFNVLRSDAVAYDETNASLLFLLESLSVSKNEIRTGPDVFSSDFSTKFIHTNSKKSKLMWTDKEGKLQSLQTRRYENAKSYLNDLIKNHIGDSGIPKGLRPDFKTGFKIKSGKDKQSTSVKKSISKLITTDETAFSTN
;
A
#
# COMPACT_ATOMS: atom_id res chain seq x y z
N MET A 1 -7.95 12.66 3.74
CA MET A 1 -8.69 12.62 2.47
C MET A 1 -8.79 13.99 1.83
N TYR A 2 -8.79 15.10 2.58
CA TYR A 2 -8.61 16.44 1.99
C TYR A 2 -7.13 16.71 1.66
N GLY A 3 -6.87 17.34 0.51
CA GLY A 3 -5.55 17.65 -0.02
C GLY A 3 -5.18 16.87 -1.29
N ALA A 4 -4.64 17.55 -2.30
CA ALA A 4 -4.25 16.97 -3.60
C ALA A 4 -2.80 16.50 -3.65
N GLU A 5 -2.00 16.85 -2.65
CA GLU A 5 -0.58 16.54 -2.56
C GLU A 5 -0.34 15.03 -2.61
N ILE A 6 0.83 14.60 -3.10
CA ILE A 6 1.16 13.17 -3.27
C ILE A 6 1.12 12.44 -1.92
N ALA A 7 1.33 13.14 -0.82
CA ALA A 7 1.15 12.59 0.53
C ALA A 7 -0.27 12.08 0.77
N LYS A 8 -1.30 12.84 0.37
CA LYS A 8 -2.71 12.53 0.63
C LYS A 8 -3.38 11.79 -0.51
N GLN A 9 -3.07 12.14 -1.76
CA GLN A 9 -3.77 11.67 -2.96
C GLN A 9 -5.30 11.80 -2.80
N GLY A 10 -5.73 12.93 -2.24
CA GLY A 10 -7.09 13.18 -1.79
C GLY A 10 -7.82 14.21 -2.64
N PHE A 11 -8.93 14.72 -2.10
CA PHE A 11 -9.79 15.71 -2.73
C PHE A 11 -9.21 17.11 -2.50
N SER A 12 -8.89 17.83 -3.57
CA SER A 12 -8.42 19.22 -3.51
C SER A 12 -9.57 20.18 -3.17
N GLY A 13 -9.25 21.41 -2.74
CA GLY A 13 -10.26 22.46 -2.54
C GLY A 13 -11.07 22.70 -3.82
N TYR A 14 -10.39 22.83 -4.95
CA TYR A 14 -11.04 22.98 -6.25
C TYR A 14 -11.94 21.78 -6.61
N VAL A 15 -11.51 20.55 -6.35
CA VAL A 15 -12.36 19.36 -6.55
C VAL A 15 -13.62 19.44 -5.69
N CYS A 16 -13.50 19.86 -4.43
CA CYS A 16 -14.67 20.04 -3.55
C CYS A 16 -15.64 21.08 -4.11
N GLU A 17 -15.14 22.21 -4.59
CA GLU A 17 -15.94 23.26 -5.22
C GLU A 17 -16.64 22.76 -6.49
N VAL A 18 -15.92 22.08 -7.39
CA VAL A 18 -16.49 21.52 -8.63
C VAL A 18 -17.56 20.46 -8.33
N LEU A 19 -17.37 19.62 -7.32
CA LEU A 19 -18.38 18.65 -6.90
C LEU A 19 -19.67 19.33 -6.42
N VAL A 20 -19.54 20.40 -5.62
CA VAL A 20 -20.70 21.19 -5.17
C VAL A 20 -21.32 21.97 -6.34
N TYR A 21 -20.52 22.49 -7.27
CA TYR A 21 -21.02 23.16 -8.47
C TYR A 21 -21.92 22.24 -9.30
N TYR A 22 -21.50 21.00 -9.58
CA TYR A 22 -22.30 20.06 -10.37
C TYR A 22 -23.50 19.48 -9.60
N LEU A 23 -23.38 19.30 -8.28
CA LEU A 23 -24.37 18.56 -7.48
C LEU A 23 -25.24 19.46 -6.58
N GLY A 24 -24.95 20.76 -6.52
CA GLY A 24 -25.73 21.81 -5.86
C GLY A 24 -25.55 21.91 -4.34
N SER A 25 -25.20 20.82 -3.64
CA SER A 25 -25.04 20.85 -2.17
C SER A 25 -24.14 19.73 -1.65
N PHE A 26 -23.63 19.90 -0.42
CA PHE A 26 -22.90 18.85 0.30
C PHE A 26 -23.69 17.54 0.41
N GLU A 27 -24.98 17.62 0.72
CA GLU A 27 -25.82 16.45 0.87
C GLU A 27 -25.97 15.69 -0.46
N ASN A 28 -26.11 16.41 -1.57
CA ASN A 28 -26.18 15.81 -2.90
C ASN A 28 -24.84 15.18 -3.32
N VAL A 29 -23.70 15.78 -2.94
CA VAL A 29 -22.38 15.16 -3.12
C VAL A 29 -22.33 13.81 -2.41
N LEU A 30 -22.76 13.74 -1.14
CA LEU A 30 -22.78 12.46 -0.42
C LEU A 30 -23.74 11.45 -1.06
N LYS A 31 -24.95 11.88 -1.45
CA LYS A 31 -25.93 11.02 -2.15
C LYS A 31 -25.33 10.44 -3.43
N ARG A 32 -24.64 11.26 -4.22
CA ARG A 32 -23.94 10.83 -5.45
C ARG A 32 -22.81 9.85 -5.14
N MET A 33 -21.93 10.19 -4.21
CA MET A 33 -20.79 9.34 -3.83
C MET A 33 -21.24 7.99 -3.25
N SER A 34 -22.31 7.94 -2.48
CA SER A 34 -22.83 6.68 -1.90
C SER A 34 -23.25 5.65 -2.95
N LYS A 35 -23.59 6.10 -4.17
CA LYS A 35 -24.04 5.29 -5.31
C LYS A 35 -23.01 5.21 -6.43
N LEU A 36 -21.83 5.81 -6.25
CA LEU A 36 -20.79 5.90 -7.26
C LEU A 36 -20.38 4.50 -7.74
N LYS A 37 -20.35 4.32 -9.07
CA LYS A 37 -19.80 3.14 -9.74
C LYS A 37 -18.37 3.42 -10.21
N ASN A 38 -17.60 2.35 -10.40
CA ASN A 38 -16.26 2.48 -10.95
C ASN A 38 -16.31 3.12 -12.34
N ASN A 39 -15.36 4.01 -12.64
CA ASN A 39 -15.28 4.78 -13.88
C ASN A 39 -16.50 5.69 -14.16
N GLU A 40 -17.28 6.02 -13.13
CA GLU A 40 -18.40 6.96 -13.29
C GLU A 40 -17.91 8.41 -13.38
N MET A 41 -18.53 9.15 -14.29
CA MET A 41 -18.21 10.54 -14.61
C MET A 41 -19.17 11.51 -13.91
N ILE A 42 -18.61 12.61 -13.42
CA ILE A 42 -19.34 13.78 -12.93
C ILE A 42 -18.94 14.96 -13.82
N GLY A 43 -19.93 15.55 -14.50
CA GLY A 43 -19.74 16.46 -15.63
C GLY A 43 -19.79 15.74 -16.97
N GLU A 44 -19.54 16.47 -18.05
CA GLU A 44 -19.62 15.96 -19.42
C GLU A 44 -18.31 16.18 -20.17
N SER A 45 -17.79 15.12 -20.79
CA SER A 45 -16.61 15.18 -21.63
C SER A 45 -16.76 14.30 -22.86
N PRO A 46 -16.25 14.72 -24.03
CA PRO A 46 -16.14 13.85 -25.20
C PRO A 46 -15.06 12.77 -25.02
N ARG A 47 -14.17 12.91 -24.02
CA ARG A 47 -13.11 11.94 -23.74
C ARG A 47 -13.56 10.88 -22.75
N LYS A 48 -13.06 9.66 -22.95
CA LYS A 48 -13.13 8.58 -21.96
C LYS A 48 -11.89 8.64 -21.07
N PHE A 49 -12.10 8.50 -19.77
CA PHE A 49 -11.04 8.39 -18.77
C PHE A 49 -11.18 7.05 -18.07
N ASP A 50 -10.06 6.42 -17.77
CA ASP A 50 -10.01 5.23 -16.93
C ASP A 50 -9.49 5.66 -15.54
N SER A 51 -10.43 5.88 -14.62
CA SER A 51 -10.14 6.39 -13.28
C SER A 51 -11.31 6.05 -12.36
N PRO A 52 -11.05 5.64 -11.11
CA PRO A 52 -12.10 5.21 -10.20
C PRO A 52 -13.17 6.27 -9.92
N LEU A 53 -12.79 7.55 -10.05
CA LEU A 53 -13.69 8.69 -10.05
C LEU A 53 -13.23 9.65 -11.15
N VAL A 54 -14.14 10.06 -12.03
CA VAL A 54 -13.87 11.04 -13.08
C VAL A 54 -14.67 12.30 -12.78
N ILE A 55 -13.97 13.42 -12.58
CA ILE A 55 -14.59 14.74 -12.33
C ILE A 55 -14.08 15.67 -13.41
N ILE A 56 -14.96 16.09 -14.31
CA ILE A 56 -14.58 16.92 -15.45
C ILE A 56 -14.45 18.36 -15.02
N ASP A 57 -13.31 18.97 -15.31
CA ASP A 57 -13.09 20.39 -15.10
C ASP A 57 -14.09 21.21 -15.95
N PRO A 58 -14.91 22.08 -15.35
CA PRO A 58 -15.89 22.88 -16.09
C PRO A 58 -15.24 23.89 -17.05
N ILE A 59 -13.96 24.23 -16.84
CA ILE A 59 -13.19 25.14 -17.69
C ILE A 59 -12.47 24.38 -18.81
N ASP A 60 -12.04 23.14 -18.57
CA ASP A 60 -11.40 22.27 -19.58
C ASP A 60 -12.00 20.86 -19.58
N ARG A 61 -12.88 20.61 -20.56
CA ARG A 61 -13.57 19.31 -20.70
C ARG A 61 -12.62 18.14 -20.98
N ASN A 62 -11.35 18.38 -21.32
CA ASN A 62 -10.35 17.31 -21.52
C ASN A 62 -9.60 16.94 -20.23
N ARG A 63 -9.90 17.60 -19.11
CA ARG A 63 -9.18 17.43 -17.85
C ARG A 63 -10.02 16.71 -16.80
N ASN A 64 -9.48 15.60 -16.29
CA ASN A 64 -10.04 14.88 -15.14
C ASN A 64 -9.38 15.35 -13.84
N LEU A 65 -10.14 16.05 -13.00
CA LEU A 65 -9.70 16.51 -11.67
C LEU A 65 -9.57 15.36 -10.66
N GLY A 66 -10.24 14.23 -10.90
CA GLY A 66 -10.17 13.02 -10.08
C GLY A 66 -8.89 12.20 -10.25
N ALA A 67 -8.04 12.52 -11.24
CA ALA A 67 -6.88 11.69 -11.61
C ALA A 67 -5.83 11.51 -10.49
N ALA A 68 -5.70 12.49 -9.59
CA ALA A 68 -4.76 12.43 -8.48
C ALA A 68 -5.34 11.75 -7.22
N ILE A 69 -6.64 11.41 -7.23
CA ILE A 69 -7.34 10.84 -6.08
C ILE A 69 -7.14 9.33 -6.07
N SER A 70 -6.61 8.78 -4.97
CA SER A 70 -6.42 7.34 -4.86
C SER A 70 -7.74 6.59 -4.78
N ILE A 71 -7.78 5.37 -5.33
CA ILE A 71 -8.94 4.47 -5.19
C ILE A 71 -9.31 4.26 -3.72
N GLN A 72 -8.32 4.17 -2.81
CA GLN A 72 -8.57 4.03 -1.38
C GLN A 72 -9.32 5.24 -0.79
N ASN A 73 -9.00 6.45 -1.23
CA ASN A 73 -9.74 7.64 -0.80
C ASN A 73 -11.13 7.68 -1.42
N VAL A 74 -11.29 7.31 -2.69
CA VAL A 74 -12.62 7.24 -3.33
C VAL A 74 -13.51 6.23 -2.58
N THR A 75 -13.06 5.00 -2.37
CA THR A 75 -13.86 3.96 -1.72
C THR A 75 -14.14 4.25 -0.26
N ASN A 76 -13.19 4.84 0.48
CA ASN A 76 -13.46 5.33 1.83
C ASN A 76 -14.54 6.40 1.84
N LEU A 77 -14.55 7.34 0.87
CA LEU A 77 -15.60 8.37 0.79
C LEU A 77 -16.96 7.74 0.52
N ILE A 78 -17.04 6.74 -0.37
CA ILE A 78 -18.28 6.01 -0.64
C ILE A 78 -18.85 5.40 0.65
N LEU A 79 -18.01 4.72 1.43
CA LEU A 79 -18.41 4.09 2.69
C LEU A 79 -18.86 5.12 3.73
N ILE A 80 -18.07 6.19 3.91
CA ILE A 80 -18.40 7.28 4.84
C ILE A 80 -19.72 7.96 4.42
N ALA A 81 -19.92 8.20 3.13
CA ALA A 81 -21.15 8.80 2.61
C ALA A 81 -22.37 7.92 2.88
N ARG A 82 -22.27 6.60 2.68
CA ARG A 82 -23.35 5.65 3.02
C ARG A 82 -23.70 5.68 4.51
N ASN A 83 -22.69 5.62 5.37
CA ASN A 83 -22.91 5.63 6.82
C ASN A 83 -23.46 6.96 7.32
N PHE A 84 -22.96 8.08 6.78
CA PHE A 84 -23.46 9.41 7.11
C PHE A 84 -24.92 9.57 6.71
N LEU A 85 -25.31 9.16 5.50
CA LEU A 85 -26.69 9.27 5.02
C LEU A 85 -27.65 8.36 5.79
N LYS A 86 -27.19 7.22 6.32
CA LYS A 86 -27.98 6.34 7.17
C LYS A 86 -28.16 6.95 8.58
N LYS A 87 -27.10 7.50 9.16
CA LYS A 87 -27.13 8.11 10.49
C LYS A 87 -26.16 9.30 10.58
N SER A 88 -26.68 10.48 10.27
CA SER A 88 -25.94 11.74 10.35
C SER A 88 -25.48 12.02 11.78
N SER A 89 -24.25 12.50 11.94
CA SER A 89 -23.71 12.89 13.25
C SER A 89 -22.62 13.96 13.12
N ILE A 90 -22.53 14.85 14.11
CA ILE A 90 -21.45 15.84 14.18
C ILE A 90 -20.06 15.20 14.36
N SER A 91 -20.00 13.95 14.82
CA SER A 91 -18.74 13.24 15.03
C SER A 91 -17.93 13.03 13.75
N TYR A 92 -18.57 12.97 12.57
CA TYR A 92 -17.89 12.87 11.27
C TYR A 92 -17.06 14.10 10.93
N PHE A 93 -17.36 15.24 11.56
CA PHE A 93 -16.65 16.52 11.36
C PHE A 93 -15.65 16.82 12.48
N LYS A 94 -15.44 15.88 13.42
CA LYS A 94 -14.49 16.02 14.51
C LYS A 94 -13.29 15.10 14.30
N GLU A 95 -12.11 15.53 14.75
CA GLU A 95 -10.98 14.62 14.81
C GLU A 95 -11.28 13.47 15.78
N LYS A 96 -11.13 12.23 15.30
CA LYS A 96 -11.31 11.06 16.16
C LYS A 96 -10.16 10.93 17.16
N SER A 97 -10.52 10.46 18.35
CA SER A 97 -9.56 10.06 19.37
C SER A 97 -8.71 8.87 18.90
N LYS A 98 -7.57 8.65 19.54
CA LYS A 98 -6.64 7.58 19.18
C LYS A 98 -7.30 6.22 19.41
N ASN A 99 -7.38 5.41 18.36
CA ASN A 99 -7.82 4.02 18.47
C ASN A 99 -6.88 3.21 19.39
N LYS A 100 -7.45 2.29 20.17
CA LYS A 100 -6.67 1.27 20.88
C LYS A 100 -5.95 0.43 19.83
N ILE A 101 -4.63 0.33 19.96
CA ILE A 101 -3.81 -0.45 19.03
C ILE A 101 -3.86 -1.92 19.42
N PRO A 102 -4.25 -2.84 18.51
CA PRO A 102 -4.15 -4.27 18.75
C PRO A 102 -2.67 -4.64 18.93
N VAL A 103 -2.31 -5.09 20.14
CA VAL A 103 -0.92 -5.45 20.48
C VAL A 103 -0.41 -6.59 19.61
N GLU A 104 -1.29 -7.53 19.26
CA GLU A 104 -0.97 -8.68 18.43
C GLU A 104 -0.52 -8.27 17.01
N LEU A 105 -1.31 -7.44 16.33
CA LEU A 105 -0.96 -6.93 14.99
C LEU A 105 0.28 -6.03 15.03
N ALA A 106 0.47 -5.28 16.12
CA ALA A 106 1.65 -4.44 16.28
C ALA A 106 2.93 -5.28 16.25
N LYS A 107 2.94 -6.50 16.82
CA LYS A 107 4.12 -7.39 16.79
C LYS A 107 4.54 -7.78 15.38
N ASN A 108 3.58 -7.90 14.46
CA ASN A 108 3.83 -8.24 13.06
C ASN A 108 4.05 -7.02 12.15
N THR A 109 4.22 -5.83 12.75
CA THR A 109 4.55 -4.62 12.01
C THR A 109 6.06 -4.48 11.88
N LEU A 110 6.55 -4.21 10.67
CA LEU A 110 7.93 -3.92 10.35
C LEU A 110 8.06 -2.46 9.88
N VAL A 111 9.07 -1.76 10.40
CA VAL A 111 9.33 -0.35 10.08
C VAL A 111 10.76 -0.19 9.61
N VAL A 112 10.93 0.36 8.40
CA VAL A 112 12.23 0.70 7.82
C VAL A 112 12.39 2.23 7.86
N SER A 113 13.20 2.73 8.78
CA SER A 113 13.45 4.16 8.96
C SER A 113 14.80 4.57 8.40
N PHE A 114 14.85 5.69 7.69
CA PHE A 114 16.07 6.23 7.10
C PHE A 114 16.00 7.76 7.05
N LYS A 115 17.15 8.40 6.90
CA LYS A 115 17.26 9.83 6.66
C LYS A 115 17.42 10.10 5.18
N TYR A 116 16.88 11.20 4.68
CA TYR A 116 17.01 11.61 3.29
C TYR A 116 17.45 13.07 3.19
N LYS A 117 18.14 13.42 2.10
CA LYS A 117 18.47 14.82 1.79
C LYS A 117 17.21 15.60 1.41
N LYS A 118 17.01 16.79 2.01
CA LYS A 118 15.84 17.66 1.76
C LYS A 118 15.63 17.90 0.25
N ARG A 119 14.41 17.63 -0.20
CA ARG A 119 13.86 17.79 -1.57
C ARG A 119 12.38 18.18 -1.40
N SER A 120 11.67 18.51 -2.47
CA SER A 120 10.24 18.83 -2.36
C SER A 120 9.45 17.63 -1.81
N ASP A 121 8.42 17.93 -1.02
CA ASP A 121 7.59 16.92 -0.35
C ASP A 121 6.98 15.95 -1.36
N ASP A 122 6.49 16.44 -2.50
CA ASP A 122 5.92 15.60 -3.55
C ASP A 122 6.95 14.62 -4.14
N ILE A 123 8.19 15.05 -4.35
CA ILE A 123 9.27 14.16 -4.81
C ILE A 123 9.53 13.08 -3.76
N ILE A 124 9.64 13.46 -2.49
CA ILE A 124 9.91 12.52 -1.40
C ILE A 124 8.74 11.55 -1.24
N TYR A 125 7.50 12.02 -1.11
CA TYR A 125 6.32 11.18 -0.95
C TYR A 125 6.14 10.23 -2.14
N GLY A 126 6.37 10.71 -3.36
CA GLY A 126 6.33 9.88 -4.56
C GLY A 126 7.43 8.81 -4.59
N GLN A 127 8.60 9.08 -4.03
CA GLN A 127 9.68 8.09 -3.95
C GLN A 127 9.47 7.09 -2.80
N ILE A 128 9.06 7.52 -1.61
CA ILE A 128 8.86 6.62 -0.46
C ILE A 128 7.66 5.69 -0.66
N LYS A 129 6.57 6.16 -1.30
CA LYS A 129 5.43 5.30 -1.66
C LYS A 129 5.85 4.22 -2.65
N ARG A 130 6.60 4.60 -3.70
CA ARG A 130 7.17 3.63 -4.66
C ARG A 130 8.14 2.65 -3.99
N ALA A 131 8.96 3.12 -3.06
CA ALA A 131 9.85 2.25 -2.30
C ALA A 131 9.06 1.25 -1.43
N ALA A 132 8.01 1.71 -0.74
CA ALA A 132 7.14 0.84 0.05
C ALA A 132 6.50 -0.25 -0.83
N SER A 133 5.84 0.12 -1.94
CA SER A 133 5.21 -0.87 -2.84
C SER A 133 6.23 -1.84 -3.46
N SER A 134 7.45 -1.38 -3.75
CA SER A 134 8.50 -2.26 -4.29
C SER A 134 8.99 -3.27 -3.25
N LEU A 135 9.27 -2.82 -2.02
CA LEU A 135 9.69 -3.71 -0.93
C LEU A 135 8.57 -4.67 -0.51
N GLU A 136 7.32 -4.22 -0.55
CA GLU A 136 6.14 -5.09 -0.38
C GLU A 136 6.12 -6.21 -1.43
N SER A 137 6.28 -5.88 -2.72
CA SER A 137 6.35 -6.88 -3.78
C SER A 137 7.50 -7.86 -3.58
N GLN A 138 8.67 -7.38 -3.17
CA GLN A 138 9.84 -8.23 -2.90
C GLN A 138 9.61 -9.17 -1.71
N MET A 139 9.04 -8.68 -0.61
CA MET A 139 8.68 -9.50 0.54
C MET A 139 7.66 -10.58 0.18
N ASN A 140 6.60 -10.23 -0.55
CA ASN A 140 5.59 -11.19 -1.01
C ASN A 140 6.20 -12.28 -1.91
N LYS A 141 7.13 -11.92 -2.80
CA LYS A 141 7.86 -12.88 -3.65
C LYS A 141 8.73 -13.84 -2.86
N GLU A 142 9.34 -13.38 -1.77
CA GLU A 142 10.15 -14.21 -0.87
C GLU A 142 9.29 -15.01 0.13
N GLY A 143 7.96 -14.91 0.05
CA GLY A 143 7.01 -15.65 0.89
C GLY A 143 6.63 -14.96 2.20
N PHE A 144 7.06 -13.71 2.42
CA PHE A 144 6.63 -12.88 3.54
C PHE A 144 5.35 -12.12 3.16
N ASN A 145 4.20 -12.68 3.49
CA ASN A 145 2.90 -12.09 3.14
C ASN A 145 2.68 -10.73 3.84
N VAL A 146 2.61 -9.66 3.05
CA VAL A 146 2.34 -8.30 3.50
C VAL A 146 0.84 -8.02 3.35
N LEU A 147 0.19 -7.73 4.48
CA LEU A 147 -1.25 -7.45 4.54
C LEU A 147 -1.57 -5.99 4.19
N ARG A 148 -0.71 -5.05 4.64
CA ARG A 148 -0.85 -3.62 4.38
C ARG A 148 0.53 -2.96 4.38
N SER A 149 0.68 -1.90 3.60
CA SER A 149 1.87 -1.04 3.59
C SER A 149 1.51 0.43 3.68
N ASP A 150 2.41 1.25 4.21
CA ASP A 150 2.29 2.70 4.24
C ASP A 150 3.69 3.37 4.25
N ALA A 151 3.75 4.67 4.01
CA ALA A 151 4.97 5.45 4.07
C ALA A 151 4.73 6.84 4.64
N VAL A 152 5.63 7.30 5.50
CA VAL A 152 5.54 8.61 6.16
C VAL A 152 6.88 9.33 6.14
N ALA A 153 6.86 10.59 5.73
CA ALA A 153 7.94 11.55 5.96
C ALA A 153 7.61 12.38 7.21
N TYR A 154 8.62 12.72 8.02
CA TYR A 154 8.49 13.47 9.25
C TYR A 154 9.82 14.18 9.60
N ASP A 155 9.76 15.18 10.48
CA ASP A 155 10.92 15.96 10.95
C ASP A 155 11.82 16.45 9.79
N GLU A 156 11.21 16.85 8.67
CA GLU A 156 11.78 17.37 7.41
C GLU A 156 12.77 16.48 6.62
N THR A 157 13.41 15.51 7.28
CA THR A 157 14.55 14.75 6.74
C THR A 157 14.50 13.26 7.10
N ASN A 158 13.43 12.81 7.78
CA ASN A 158 13.26 11.43 8.16
C ASN A 158 12.07 10.82 7.41
N ALA A 159 12.24 9.59 6.96
CA ALA A 159 11.16 8.81 6.38
C ALA A 159 11.10 7.44 7.04
N SER A 160 9.92 6.83 7.01
CA SER A 160 9.71 5.46 7.43
C SER A 160 8.74 4.76 6.51
N LEU A 161 9.10 3.55 6.10
CA LEU A 161 8.25 2.62 5.37
C LEU A 161 7.70 1.61 6.37
N LEU A 162 6.40 1.35 6.31
CA LEU A 162 5.69 0.52 7.28
C LEU A 162 5.02 -0.64 6.55
N PHE A 163 5.09 -1.81 7.16
CA PHE A 163 4.53 -3.04 6.63
C PHE A 163 3.86 -3.80 7.77
N LEU A 164 2.60 -4.16 7.60
CA LEU A 164 1.92 -5.13 8.44
C LEU A 164 2.02 -6.47 7.73
N LEU A 165 2.70 -7.44 8.35
CA LEU A 165 2.85 -8.78 7.80
C LEU A 165 1.88 -9.75 8.48
N GLU A 166 1.59 -10.85 7.81
CA GLU A 166 0.91 -12.01 8.42
C GLU A 166 1.77 -12.58 9.55
N SER A 167 3.07 -12.75 9.30
CA SER A 167 4.08 -13.11 10.29
C SER A 167 5.44 -12.51 9.91
N LEU A 168 6.23 -12.13 10.92
CA LEU A 168 7.62 -11.71 10.71
C LEU A 168 8.56 -12.90 10.43
N SER A 169 8.16 -14.09 10.86
CA SER A 169 8.92 -15.31 10.69
C SER A 169 8.10 -16.36 9.93
N VAL A 170 8.69 -16.95 8.90
CA VAL A 170 8.05 -17.95 8.05
C VAL A 170 8.76 -19.30 8.21
N SER A 171 8.06 -20.37 7.83
CA SER A 171 8.64 -21.71 7.85
C SER A 171 9.93 -21.79 7.04
N LYS A 172 10.91 -22.53 7.57
CA LYS A 172 12.17 -22.85 6.90
C LYS A 172 11.99 -23.53 5.55
N ASN A 173 10.86 -24.19 5.32
CA ASN A 173 10.59 -24.88 4.07
C ASN A 173 9.78 -23.98 3.11
N GLU A 174 10.16 -24.00 1.83
CA GLU A 174 9.44 -23.37 0.73
C GLU A 174 9.10 -24.41 -0.33
N ILE A 175 7.90 -24.34 -0.89
CA ILE A 175 7.53 -25.09 -2.09
C ILE A 175 7.77 -24.19 -3.30
N ARG A 176 8.61 -24.64 -4.22
CA ARG A 176 8.78 -24.04 -5.54
C ARG A 176 8.00 -24.82 -6.57
N THR A 177 7.01 -24.14 -7.15
CA THR A 177 6.21 -24.67 -8.26
C THR A 177 6.95 -24.48 -9.57
N GLY A 178 7.13 -25.59 -10.27
CA GLY A 178 7.74 -25.70 -11.58
C GLY A 178 6.71 -25.74 -12.71
N PRO A 179 7.16 -26.06 -13.93
CA PRO A 179 6.29 -26.21 -15.08
C PRO A 179 5.43 -27.48 -14.95
N ASP A 180 4.46 -27.58 -15.85
CA ASP A 180 3.72 -28.81 -16.10
C ASP A 180 4.69 -29.94 -16.50
N VAL A 181 4.47 -31.15 -15.99
CA VAL A 181 5.27 -32.34 -16.31
C VAL A 181 5.28 -32.66 -17.80
N PHE A 182 4.18 -32.39 -18.51
CA PHE A 182 4.02 -32.65 -19.95
C PHE A 182 4.92 -31.74 -20.80
N SER A 183 5.45 -30.67 -20.21
CA SER A 183 6.38 -29.77 -20.87
C SER A 183 7.83 -30.29 -20.79
N SER A 184 8.13 -31.37 -21.53
CA SER A 184 9.37 -32.18 -21.47
C SER A 184 10.67 -31.40 -21.23
N ASP A 185 11.01 -30.42 -22.06
CA ASP A 185 12.29 -29.70 -21.94
C ASP A 185 12.36 -28.86 -20.66
N PHE A 186 11.26 -28.19 -20.32
CA PHE A 186 11.17 -27.36 -19.13
C PHE A 186 11.12 -28.19 -17.85
N SER A 187 10.42 -29.33 -17.86
CA SER A 187 10.32 -30.24 -16.73
C SER A 187 11.69 -30.87 -16.42
N THR A 188 12.40 -31.35 -17.45
CA THR A 188 13.77 -31.89 -17.33
C THR A 188 14.74 -30.85 -16.76
N LYS A 189 14.70 -29.62 -17.29
CA LYS A 189 15.54 -28.51 -16.80
C LYS A 189 15.24 -28.14 -15.35
N PHE A 190 13.96 -28.13 -14.97
CA PHE A 190 13.55 -27.85 -13.59
C PHE A 190 14.06 -28.93 -12.63
N ILE A 191 13.88 -30.21 -12.97
CA ILE A 191 14.37 -31.35 -12.17
C ILE A 191 15.90 -31.26 -12.02
N HIS A 192 16.63 -31.06 -13.11
CA HIS A 192 18.08 -30.98 -13.07
C HIS A 192 18.58 -29.83 -12.19
N THR A 193 17.95 -28.65 -12.27
CA THR A 193 18.34 -27.45 -11.51
C THR A 193 18.04 -27.57 -10.01
N ASN A 194 16.95 -28.25 -9.66
CA ASN A 194 16.42 -28.25 -8.30
C ASN A 194 16.70 -29.54 -7.52
N SER A 195 17.01 -30.66 -8.18
CA SER A 195 17.25 -31.97 -7.53
C SER A 195 18.29 -31.90 -6.40
N LYS A 196 19.40 -31.16 -6.61
CA LYS A 196 20.46 -30.99 -5.60
C LYS A 196 20.08 -30.08 -4.43
N LYS A 197 19.13 -29.16 -4.64
CA LYS A 197 18.71 -28.16 -3.65
C LYS A 197 17.47 -28.59 -2.87
N SER A 198 16.72 -29.53 -3.42
CA SER A 198 15.44 -29.97 -2.90
C SER A 198 15.60 -31.07 -1.86
N LYS A 199 14.78 -31.00 -0.81
CA LYS A 199 14.58 -32.10 0.14
C LYS A 199 13.62 -33.17 -0.39
N LEU A 200 12.65 -32.74 -1.20
CA LEU A 200 11.59 -33.59 -1.72
C LEU A 200 11.03 -32.98 -3.01
N MET A 201 10.79 -33.80 -4.03
CA MET A 201 10.12 -33.39 -5.27
C MET A 201 8.95 -34.35 -5.56
N TRP A 202 7.86 -33.80 -6.08
CA TRP A 202 6.66 -34.57 -6.46
C TRP A 202 5.88 -33.79 -7.55
N THR A 203 4.86 -34.40 -8.13
CA THR A 203 3.86 -33.71 -8.97
C THR A 203 2.61 -33.41 -8.15
N ASP A 204 2.07 -32.20 -8.25
CA ASP A 204 0.79 -31.88 -7.62
C ASP A 204 -0.41 -32.51 -8.37
N LYS A 205 -1.63 -32.20 -7.90
CA LYS A 205 -2.88 -32.75 -8.47
C LYS A 205 -3.17 -32.19 -9.87
N GLU A 206 -2.51 -31.09 -10.22
CA GLU A 206 -2.63 -30.37 -11.48
C GLU A 206 -1.51 -30.74 -12.47
N GLY A 207 -0.64 -31.69 -12.12
CA GLY A 207 0.45 -32.18 -12.97
C GLY A 207 1.70 -31.30 -13.00
N LYS A 208 1.80 -30.29 -12.12
CA LYS A 208 3.00 -29.44 -12.04
C LYS A 208 4.04 -30.03 -11.11
N LEU A 209 5.31 -29.85 -11.49
CA LEU A 209 6.42 -30.24 -10.64
C LEU A 209 6.48 -29.35 -9.40
N GLN A 210 6.72 -29.96 -8.25
CA GLN A 210 6.91 -29.28 -6.98
C GLN A 210 8.28 -29.64 -6.40
N SER A 211 8.91 -28.68 -5.73
CA SER A 211 10.20 -28.86 -5.07
C SER A 211 10.17 -28.22 -3.69
N LEU A 212 10.30 -29.03 -2.64
CA LEU A 212 10.49 -28.56 -1.28
C LEU A 212 11.95 -28.18 -1.07
N GLN A 213 12.22 -26.93 -0.73
CA GLN A 213 13.56 -26.38 -0.52
C GLN A 213 13.66 -25.68 0.83
N THR A 214 14.89 -25.50 1.31
CA THR A 214 15.15 -24.65 2.48
C THR A 214 15.18 -23.18 2.04
N ARG A 215 14.40 -22.31 2.70
CA ARG A 215 14.44 -20.86 2.49
C ARG A 215 15.81 -20.31 2.84
N ARG A 216 16.22 -19.27 2.12
CA ARG A 216 17.40 -18.49 2.48
C ARG A 216 17.15 -17.61 3.71
N TYR A 217 15.91 -17.14 3.87
CA TYR A 217 15.50 -16.28 4.98
C TYR A 217 14.25 -16.82 5.67
N GLU A 218 14.33 -16.96 6.99
CA GLU A 218 13.17 -17.30 7.83
C GLU A 218 12.54 -16.05 8.46
N ASN A 219 13.22 -14.91 8.43
CA ASN A 219 12.77 -13.68 9.08
C ASN A 219 12.79 -12.47 8.13
N ALA A 220 11.68 -11.74 8.07
CA ALA A 220 11.47 -10.61 7.16
C ALA A 220 12.47 -9.47 7.40
N LYS A 221 12.84 -9.22 8.66
CA LYS A 221 13.82 -8.19 9.00
C LYS A 221 15.20 -8.54 8.44
N SER A 222 15.61 -9.80 8.57
CA SER A 222 16.89 -10.28 8.04
C SER A 222 16.92 -10.19 6.52
N TYR A 223 15.83 -10.61 5.86
CA TYR A 223 15.67 -10.49 4.40
C TYR A 223 15.79 -9.03 3.93
N LEU A 224 14.98 -8.11 4.47
CA LEU A 224 15.04 -6.71 4.05
C LEU A 224 16.39 -6.07 4.33
N ASN A 225 17.04 -6.41 5.44
CA ASN A 225 18.36 -5.89 5.75
C ASN A 225 19.40 -6.33 4.71
N ASP A 226 19.36 -7.59 4.27
CA ASP A 226 20.22 -8.09 3.19
C ASP A 226 19.87 -7.45 1.85
N LEU A 227 18.58 -7.40 1.49
CA LEU A 227 18.10 -6.80 0.24
C LEU A 227 18.52 -5.34 0.10
N ILE A 228 18.39 -4.53 1.16
CA ILE A 228 18.71 -3.11 1.13
C ILE A 228 20.24 -2.87 1.16
N LYS A 229 21.02 -3.69 1.90
CA LYS A 229 22.47 -3.51 1.99
C LYS A 229 23.22 -4.04 0.78
N ASN A 230 22.91 -5.26 0.37
CA ASN A 230 23.70 -6.02 -0.59
C ASN A 230 23.08 -6.03 -1.99
N HIS A 231 21.75 -5.90 -2.09
CA HIS A 231 21.00 -6.05 -3.33
C HIS A 231 20.09 -4.84 -3.63
N ILE A 232 20.53 -3.62 -3.28
CA ILE A 232 19.71 -2.41 -3.43
C ILE A 232 19.29 -2.15 -4.88
N GLY A 233 20.08 -2.63 -5.85
CA GLY A 233 19.75 -2.57 -7.28
C GLY A 233 18.44 -3.29 -7.62
N ASP A 234 18.24 -4.45 -6.99
CA ASP A 234 17.12 -5.38 -7.22
C ASP A 234 15.92 -5.11 -6.30
N SER A 235 16.12 -4.31 -5.24
CA SER A 235 15.08 -3.94 -4.27
C SER A 235 13.89 -3.16 -4.85
N GLY A 236 14.05 -2.58 -6.04
CA GLY A 236 13.07 -1.66 -6.63
C GLY A 236 13.02 -0.27 -5.98
N ILE A 237 13.87 0.00 -4.98
CA ILE A 237 13.97 1.34 -4.39
C ILE A 237 14.36 2.36 -5.48
N PRO A 238 13.61 3.49 -5.62
CA PRO A 238 13.89 4.51 -6.61
C PRO A 238 15.32 5.03 -6.53
N LYS A 239 15.96 5.29 -7.68
CA LYS A 239 17.36 5.76 -7.76
C LYS A 239 17.64 6.96 -6.86
N GLY A 240 16.67 7.88 -6.71
CA GLY A 240 16.79 9.05 -5.85
C GLY A 240 16.94 8.78 -4.35
N LEU A 241 16.42 7.64 -3.85
CA LEU A 241 16.54 7.26 -2.44
C LEU A 241 17.72 6.31 -2.17
N ARG A 242 18.31 5.70 -3.20
CA ARG A 242 19.43 4.75 -3.00
C ARG A 242 20.61 5.35 -2.23
N PRO A 243 21.06 6.59 -2.49
CA PRO A 243 22.11 7.23 -1.69
C PRO A 243 21.67 7.41 -0.23
N ASP A 244 20.41 7.81 0.00
CA ASP A 244 19.85 8.03 1.34
C ASP A 244 19.87 6.72 2.16
N PHE A 245 19.44 5.60 1.58
CA PHE A 245 19.54 4.28 2.21
C PHE A 245 20.99 3.82 2.46
N LYS A 246 21.94 4.18 1.58
CA LYS A 246 23.36 3.89 1.77
C LYS A 246 23.98 4.64 2.94
N THR A 247 23.51 5.87 3.25
CA THR A 247 23.99 6.61 4.44
C THR A 247 23.58 5.92 5.75
N GLY A 248 22.46 5.19 5.74
CA GLY A 248 22.05 4.35 6.84
C GLY A 248 20.54 4.21 6.93
N PHE A 249 20.10 3.03 7.37
CA PHE A 249 18.71 2.73 7.69
C PHE A 249 18.63 1.87 8.95
N LYS A 250 17.45 1.84 9.58
CA LYS A 250 17.16 1.02 10.75
C LYS A 250 15.87 0.26 10.50
N ILE A 251 15.89 -1.05 10.72
CA ILE A 251 14.69 -1.90 10.68
C ILE A 251 14.30 -2.29 12.10
N LYS A 252 13.07 -1.97 12.49
CA LYS A 252 12.48 -2.30 13.79
C LYS A 252 11.16 -3.02 13.58
N SER A 253 10.86 -3.97 14.44
CA SER A 253 9.52 -4.54 14.57
C SER A 253 8.76 -3.85 15.70
N GLY A 254 7.44 -3.83 15.60
CA GLY A 254 6.60 -3.29 16.66
C GLY A 254 6.46 -1.77 16.68
N LYS A 255 5.67 -1.31 17.65
CA LYS A 255 5.36 0.10 17.91
C LYS A 255 6.38 0.77 18.84
N ASP A 256 7.17 -0.03 19.56
CA ASP A 256 8.03 0.49 20.63
C ASP A 256 9.23 1.24 20.08
N LYS A 257 9.61 2.31 20.79
CA LYS A 257 10.76 3.18 20.44
C LYS A 257 10.70 3.78 19.02
N GLN A 258 9.49 4.16 18.59
CA GLN A 258 9.21 4.89 17.34
C GLN A 258 8.83 6.36 17.60
N SER A 259 9.04 7.23 16.60
CA SER A 259 8.60 8.64 16.67
C SER A 259 7.07 8.76 16.70
N THR A 260 6.55 9.90 17.12
CA THR A 260 5.10 10.14 17.22
C THR A 260 4.38 9.97 15.89
N SER A 261 4.96 10.49 14.80
CA SER A 261 4.43 10.38 13.43
C SER A 261 4.39 8.92 12.94
N VAL A 262 5.43 8.15 13.25
CA VAL A 262 5.48 6.72 12.92
C VAL A 262 4.45 5.96 13.75
N LYS A 263 4.30 6.22 15.05
CA LYS A 263 3.25 5.61 15.89
C LYS A 263 1.84 5.89 15.37
N LYS A 264 1.57 7.10 14.87
CA LYS A 264 0.28 7.47 14.27
C LYS A 264 0.04 6.67 12.97
N SER A 265 1.06 6.51 12.15
CA SER A 265 0.98 5.74 10.89
C SER A 265 0.80 4.24 11.16
N ILE A 266 1.55 3.68 12.11
CA ILE A 266 1.33 2.30 12.60
C ILE A 266 -0.12 2.11 13.06
N SER A 267 -0.64 3.04 13.87
CA SER A 267 -2.03 2.97 14.34
C SER A 267 -3.02 2.93 13.18
N LYS A 268 -2.86 3.77 12.16
CA LYS A 268 -3.74 3.74 10.98
C LYS A 268 -3.61 2.45 10.18
N LEU A 269 -2.39 1.91 10.08
CA LEU A 269 -2.11 0.67 9.37
C LEU A 269 -2.86 -0.53 9.99
N ILE A 270 -2.90 -0.59 11.32
CA ILE A 270 -3.37 -1.78 12.08
C ILE A 270 -4.73 -1.59 12.77
N THR A 271 -5.42 -0.47 12.55
CA THR A 271 -6.76 -0.27 13.07
C THR A 271 -7.79 -0.12 11.96
N THR A 272 -9.04 -0.40 12.30
CA THR A 272 -10.17 -0.18 11.43
C THR A 272 -10.54 1.29 11.42
N ASP A 273 -10.85 1.84 10.24
CA ASP A 273 -11.48 3.14 10.15
C ASP A 273 -12.97 3.01 10.48
N GLU A 274 -13.31 3.27 11.73
CA GLU A 274 -14.69 3.21 12.22
C GLU A 274 -15.64 4.22 11.55
N THR A 275 -15.13 5.23 10.80
CA THR A 275 -16.04 6.09 10.01
C THR A 275 -16.53 5.37 8.76
N ALA A 276 -15.65 4.65 8.09
CA ALA A 276 -15.95 3.93 6.86
C ALA A 276 -16.60 2.57 7.14
N PHE A 277 -16.14 1.85 8.16
CA PHE A 277 -16.59 0.49 8.47
C PHE A 277 -17.54 0.42 9.67
N SER A 278 -18.37 1.45 9.86
CA SER A 278 -19.41 1.44 10.90
C SER A 278 -20.58 0.53 10.50
N THR A 279 -21.09 -0.27 11.43
CA THR A 279 -22.31 -1.07 11.26
C THR A 279 -23.58 -0.36 11.75
N ASN A 280 -23.43 0.85 12.30
CA ASN A 280 -24.52 1.66 12.84
C ASN A 280 -25.61 1.94 11.80
#